data_AF-A0A9W6W1H1-F1
#
_entry.id   AF-A0A9W6W1H1-F1
#
_cell.length_a   1.000
_cell.length_b   1.000
_cell.length_c   1.000
_cell.angle_alpha   90.00
_cell.angle_beta   90.00
_cell.angle_gamma   90.00
#
_symmetry.space_group_name_H-M   'P 1'
#
loop_
_entity.id
_entity.type
_entity.pdbx_description
1 polymer ?
#
loop_
_entity_poly.entity_id
_entity_poly.type
_entity_poly.pdbx_seq_one_letter_code
_entity_poly.pdbx_strand_id
1 'polypeptide(L)'
;MATMMELGQAVRTAAAELPLAGTTQAMTRFDEARATLTQALTDSVEPAGLPHLNRAQTHLDKAVTQLMAAAEHLDEYLVSIGLSPTAPKGDTGPVPSAAPPAPVADGTRAWWLARVDEITQADDDNKAKADTEIRHKELTPLFDALVKAAAGSDRNLYRRELHATDPAVGVRLPALTWPRVRILAAELAGGAPTAKNLDAVGAKTRDAVRRFLPGLEDKADQVELAAACHVAAAPERHPVDIAAMGPVLVAALTKALGRT
;
A
#
# COMPACT_ATOMS: atom_id res chain seq x y z
N MET A 1 -0.20 -34.53 -24.61
CA MET A 1 1.06 -33.81 -24.92
C MET A 1 0.66 -32.44 -25.40
N ALA A 2 1.01 -31.38 -24.69
CA ALA A 2 0.68 -30.03 -25.11
C ALA A 2 1.39 -29.73 -26.44
N THR A 3 0.65 -29.24 -27.43
CA THR A 3 1.20 -28.90 -28.74
C THR A 3 1.95 -27.57 -28.66
N MET A 4 3.00 -27.39 -29.46
CA MET A 4 3.80 -26.16 -29.50
C MET A 4 2.94 -24.90 -29.77
N MET A 5 1.80 -25.07 -30.45
CA MET A 5 0.80 -24.04 -30.69
C MET A 5 0.02 -23.64 -29.42
N GLU A 6 -0.32 -24.59 -28.55
CA GLU A 6 -0.99 -24.32 -27.26
C GLU A 6 -0.05 -23.59 -26.29
N LEU A 7 1.24 -23.96 -26.27
CA LEU A 7 2.25 -23.26 -25.48
C LEU A 7 2.44 -21.82 -25.98
N GLY A 8 2.51 -21.64 -27.30
CA GLY A 8 2.54 -20.31 -27.92
C GLY A 8 1.35 -19.45 -27.54
N GLN A 9 0.15 -20.04 -27.53
CA GLN A 9 -1.07 -19.32 -27.15
C GLN A 9 -1.05 -18.91 -25.67
N ALA A 10 -0.62 -19.79 -24.77
CA ALA A 10 -0.51 -19.51 -23.34
C ALA A 10 0.50 -18.37 -23.05
N VAL A 11 1.64 -18.36 -23.74
CA VAL A 11 2.65 -17.29 -23.61
C VAL A 11 2.10 -15.95 -24.10
N ARG A 12 1.34 -15.93 -25.21
CA ARG A 12 0.70 -14.71 -25.70
C ARG A 12 -0.38 -14.19 -24.75
N THR A 13 -1.15 -15.09 -24.13
CA THR A 13 -2.10 -14.71 -23.08
C THR A 13 -1.40 -14.10 -21.86
N ALA A 14 -0.32 -14.72 -21.38
CA ALA A 14 0.48 -14.19 -20.27
C ALA A 14 1.12 -12.82 -20.61
N ALA A 15 1.58 -12.63 -21.84
CA ALA A 15 2.09 -11.34 -22.32
C ALA A 15 1.00 -10.25 -22.39
N ALA A 16 -0.22 -10.62 -22.80
CA ALA A 16 -1.36 -9.71 -22.85
C ALA A 16 -1.89 -9.30 -21.47
N GLU A 17 -1.68 -10.13 -20.45
CA GLU A 17 -2.05 -9.85 -19.05
C GLU A 17 -1.03 -8.98 -18.31
N LEU A 18 0.13 -8.66 -18.92
CA LEU A 18 1.10 -7.72 -18.33
C LEU A 18 0.46 -6.33 -18.17
N PRO A 19 0.51 -5.71 -16.98
CA PRO A 19 -0.18 -4.45 -16.69
C PRO A 19 0.52 -3.21 -17.28
N LEU A 20 1.21 -3.33 -18.42
CA LEU A 20 2.01 -2.28 -19.06
C LEU A 20 1.22 -0.99 -19.30
N ALA A 21 0.03 -1.09 -19.87
CA ALA A 21 -0.83 0.07 -20.13
C ALA A 21 -1.24 0.79 -18.82
N GLY A 22 -1.57 0.01 -17.79
CA GLY A 22 -1.92 0.54 -16.46
C GLY A 22 -0.74 1.19 -15.76
N THR A 23 0.47 0.64 -15.89
CA THR A 23 1.69 1.21 -15.30
C THR A 23 2.14 2.48 -16.03
N THR A 24 2.03 2.54 -17.36
CA THR A 24 2.34 3.76 -18.12
C THR A 24 1.35 4.87 -17.80
N GLN A 25 0.05 4.54 -17.67
CA GLN A 25 -0.96 5.51 -17.24
C GLN A 25 -0.72 6.00 -15.80
N ALA A 26 -0.29 5.12 -14.90
CA ALA A 26 0.10 5.51 -13.54
C ALA A 26 1.32 6.46 -13.55
N MET A 27 2.29 6.23 -14.44
CA MET A 27 3.45 7.11 -14.64
C MET A 27 3.02 8.51 -15.09
N THR A 28 2.16 8.61 -16.11
CA THR A 28 1.66 9.91 -16.61
C THR A 28 0.96 10.70 -15.51
N ARG A 29 0.12 10.06 -14.72
CA ARG A 29 -0.55 10.71 -13.58
C ARG A 29 0.40 11.11 -12.46
N PHE A 30 1.47 10.34 -12.27
CA PHE A 30 2.50 10.65 -11.30
C PHE A 30 3.29 11.91 -11.72
N ASP A 31 3.61 12.04 -13.01
CA ASP A 31 4.26 13.25 -13.55
C ASP A 31 3.37 14.49 -13.45
N GLU A 32 2.06 14.35 -13.71
CA GLU A 32 1.08 15.42 -13.51
C GLU A 32 1.02 15.86 -12.04
N ALA A 33 0.91 14.91 -11.11
CA ALA A 33 0.90 15.19 -9.67
C ALA A 33 2.21 15.85 -9.20
N ARG A 34 3.35 15.42 -9.75
CA ARG A 34 4.67 16.02 -9.47
C ARG A 34 4.75 17.45 -9.98
N ALA A 35 4.23 17.75 -11.15
CA ALA A 35 4.18 19.10 -11.70
C ALA A 35 3.31 20.02 -10.82
N THR A 36 2.11 19.57 -10.43
CA THR A 36 1.22 20.33 -9.53
C THR A 36 1.85 20.57 -8.16
N LEU A 37 2.52 19.57 -7.58
CA LEU A 37 3.20 19.71 -6.29
C LEU A 37 4.42 20.63 -6.37
N THR A 38 5.18 20.58 -7.47
CA THR A 38 6.31 21.50 -7.71
C THR A 38 5.82 22.94 -7.80
N GLN A 39 4.68 23.15 -8.46
CA GLN A 39 4.02 24.46 -8.52
C GLN A 39 3.52 24.90 -7.13
N ALA A 40 2.85 24.03 -6.37
CA ALA A 40 2.41 24.34 -5.00
C ALA A 40 3.56 24.57 -4.01
N LEU A 41 4.73 23.95 -4.25
CA LEU A 41 5.96 24.16 -3.48
C LEU A 41 6.67 25.46 -3.85
N THR A 42 6.46 25.99 -5.06
CA THR A 42 6.94 27.33 -5.43
C THR A 42 6.17 28.43 -4.66
N ASP A 43 4.94 28.12 -4.26
CA ASP A 43 4.06 29.00 -3.48
C ASP A 43 4.16 28.80 -1.95
N SER A 44 4.99 27.87 -1.46
CA SER A 44 5.03 27.46 -0.04
C SER A 44 6.46 27.42 0.55
N VAL A 45 6.59 27.69 1.85
CA VAL A 45 7.90 27.92 2.53
C VAL A 45 8.49 26.62 3.16
N GLU A 46 7.80 25.48 3.10
CA GLU A 46 8.26 24.23 3.75
C GLU A 46 8.35 23.01 2.80
N PRO A 47 9.55 22.43 2.56
CA PRO A 47 9.74 21.32 1.63
C PRO A 47 9.58 19.96 2.34
N ALA A 48 8.37 19.62 2.77
CA ALA A 48 8.08 18.32 3.40
C ALA A 48 7.27 17.40 2.44
N GLY A 49 7.96 16.72 1.51
CA GLY A 49 7.31 15.71 0.65
C GLY A 49 8.09 15.26 -0.59
N LEU A 50 8.96 16.14 -1.13
CA LEU A 50 9.79 15.90 -2.32
C LEU A 50 10.63 14.61 -2.31
N PRO A 51 11.29 14.22 -1.21
CA PRO A 51 12.09 13.00 -1.17
C PRO A 51 11.27 11.72 -1.33
N HIS A 52 10.03 11.71 -0.84
CA HIS A 52 9.14 10.55 -0.94
C HIS A 52 8.57 10.41 -2.36
N LEU A 53 8.28 11.53 -3.04
CA LEU A 53 7.90 11.53 -4.46
C LEU A 53 9.04 11.07 -5.37
N ASN A 54 10.26 11.57 -5.18
CA ASN A 54 11.39 11.12 -6.00
C ASN A 54 11.64 9.61 -5.86
N ARG A 55 11.50 9.06 -4.65
CA ARG A 55 11.59 7.61 -4.44
C ARG A 55 10.48 6.87 -5.19
N ALA A 56 9.23 7.29 -5.05
CA ALA A 56 8.11 6.68 -5.76
C ALA A 56 8.27 6.73 -7.29
N GLN A 57 8.83 7.83 -7.83
CA GLN A 57 9.16 7.95 -9.25
C GLN A 57 10.22 6.93 -9.68
N THR A 58 11.32 6.82 -8.92
CA THR A 58 12.38 5.85 -9.22
C THR A 58 11.86 4.41 -9.20
N HIS A 59 10.91 4.09 -8.31
CA HIS A 59 10.27 2.78 -8.28
C HIS A 59 9.39 2.53 -9.51
N LEU A 60 8.61 3.53 -9.94
CA LEU A 60 7.80 3.44 -11.14
C LEU A 60 8.67 3.29 -12.41
N ASP A 61 9.77 4.04 -12.53
CA ASP A 61 10.69 3.95 -13.68
C ASP A 61 11.30 2.55 -13.77
N LYS A 62 11.72 2.01 -12.62
CA LYS A 62 12.27 0.66 -12.54
C LYS A 62 11.22 -0.39 -12.91
N ALA A 63 9.98 -0.25 -12.44
CA ALA A 63 8.90 -1.18 -12.76
C ALA A 63 8.56 -1.16 -14.27
N VAL A 64 8.46 0.01 -14.89
CA VAL A 64 8.24 0.15 -16.34
C VAL A 64 9.39 -0.51 -17.12
N THR A 65 10.64 -0.23 -16.74
CA THR A 65 11.82 -0.84 -17.39
C THR A 65 11.81 -2.36 -17.29
N GLN A 66 11.46 -2.91 -16.12
CA GLN A 66 11.38 -4.35 -15.91
C GLN A 66 10.25 -5.01 -16.70
N LEU A 67 9.09 -4.34 -16.81
CA LEU A 67 7.97 -4.85 -17.60
C LEU A 67 8.27 -4.83 -19.10
N MET A 68 8.97 -3.80 -19.60
CA MET A 68 9.43 -3.77 -20.98
C MET A 68 10.45 -4.88 -21.27
N ALA A 69 11.40 -5.11 -20.37
CA ALA A 69 12.37 -6.20 -20.50
C ALA A 69 11.69 -7.58 -20.45
N ALA A 70 10.69 -7.76 -19.58
CA ALA A 70 9.91 -8.99 -19.52
C ALA A 70 9.13 -9.24 -20.83
N ALA A 71 8.53 -8.21 -21.42
CA ALA A 71 7.86 -8.32 -22.71
C ALA A 71 8.83 -8.70 -23.84
N GLU A 72 10.03 -8.10 -23.86
CA GLU A 72 11.07 -8.43 -24.85
C GLU A 72 11.56 -9.87 -24.71
N HIS A 73 11.75 -10.36 -23.48
CA HIS A 73 12.13 -11.76 -23.23
C HIS A 73 11.04 -12.76 -23.66
N LEU A 74 9.76 -12.41 -23.51
CA LEU A 74 8.64 -13.24 -23.99
C LEU A 74 8.59 -13.29 -25.52
N ASP A 75 8.83 -12.16 -26.19
CA ASP A 75 8.93 -12.10 -27.65
C ASP A 75 10.14 -12.88 -28.18
N GLU A 76 11.30 -12.77 -27.53
CA GLU A 76 12.49 -13.59 -27.85
C GLU A 76 12.22 -15.08 -27.68
N TYR A 77 11.51 -15.46 -26.62
CA TYR A 77 11.12 -16.84 -26.39
C TYR A 77 10.19 -17.35 -27.49
N LEU A 78 9.17 -16.57 -27.88
CA LEU A 78 8.27 -16.90 -28.99
C LEU A 78 9.03 -17.10 -30.32
N VAL A 79 9.99 -16.21 -30.61
CA VAL A 79 10.84 -16.32 -31.80
C VAL A 79 11.71 -17.59 -31.75
N SER A 80 12.27 -17.92 -30.58
CA SER A 80 13.11 -19.12 -30.41
C SER A 80 12.37 -20.44 -30.65
N ILE A 81 11.05 -20.47 -30.43
CA ILE A 81 10.17 -21.62 -30.71
C ILE A 81 9.50 -21.54 -32.09
N GLY A 82 9.94 -20.63 -32.96
CA GLY A 82 9.46 -20.50 -34.34
C GLY A 82 8.09 -19.82 -34.48
N LEU A 83 7.64 -19.10 -33.45
CA LEU A 83 6.36 -18.39 -33.45
C LEU A 83 6.55 -16.88 -33.59
N SER A 84 5.58 -16.22 -34.21
CA SER A 84 5.61 -14.75 -34.37
C SER A 84 5.42 -14.04 -33.01
N PRO A 85 6.16 -12.94 -32.77
CA PRO A 85 6.07 -12.12 -31.56
C PRO A 85 4.72 -11.42 -31.42
N THR A 86 4.48 -10.86 -30.23
CA THR A 86 3.13 -10.52 -29.75
C THR A 86 2.64 -9.12 -30.16
N ALA A 87 3.51 -8.17 -30.52
CA ALA A 87 3.13 -6.82 -30.94
C ALA A 87 4.17 -6.11 -31.85
N PRO A 88 3.77 -5.15 -32.70
CA PRO A 88 4.70 -4.29 -33.45
C PRO A 88 5.39 -3.27 -32.51
N LYS A 89 6.71 -3.14 -32.63
CA LYS A 89 7.53 -2.15 -31.90
C LYS A 89 7.14 -0.71 -32.29
N GLY A 90 6.49 -0.01 -31.35
CA GLY A 90 6.48 1.46 -31.22
C GLY A 90 5.48 2.25 -32.07
N ASP A 91 4.55 2.95 -31.41
CA ASP A 91 4.16 4.29 -31.82
C ASP A 91 3.63 5.10 -30.61
N THR A 92 4.33 6.17 -30.26
CA THR A 92 3.92 7.17 -29.27
C THR A 92 2.89 8.11 -29.90
N GLY A 93 1.63 7.68 -29.97
CA GLY A 93 0.51 8.51 -30.40
C GLY A 93 -0.08 9.37 -29.27
N PRO A 94 -0.73 10.51 -29.58
CA PRO A 94 -1.26 11.43 -28.58
C PRO A 94 -2.47 10.84 -27.85
N VAL A 95 -2.43 10.87 -26.53
CA VAL A 95 -3.45 10.29 -25.63
C VAL A 95 -4.76 11.09 -25.71
N PRO A 96 -5.92 10.45 -25.94
CA PRO A 96 -7.22 11.13 -25.92
C PRO A 96 -7.59 11.65 -24.52
N SER A 97 -8.18 12.84 -24.50
CA SER A 97 -8.70 13.52 -23.31
C SER A 97 -9.78 12.70 -22.59
N ALA A 98 -9.57 12.58 -21.27
CA ALA A 98 -10.48 12.22 -20.18
C ALA A 98 -11.83 11.55 -20.51
N ALA A 99 -11.91 10.24 -20.25
CA ALA A 99 -13.13 9.55 -19.84
C ALA A 99 -13.14 9.37 -18.31
N PRO A 100 -14.31 9.39 -17.64
CA PRO A 100 -14.44 9.16 -16.20
C PRO A 100 -13.85 7.80 -15.77
N PRO A 101 -13.42 7.66 -14.51
CA PRO A 101 -12.58 6.56 -14.06
C PRO A 101 -13.24 5.20 -14.33
N ALA A 102 -12.52 4.34 -15.05
CA ALA A 102 -12.86 2.93 -15.17
C ALA A 102 -12.78 2.26 -13.78
N PRO A 103 -13.66 1.29 -13.48
CA PRO A 103 -13.63 0.56 -12.22
C PRO A 103 -12.26 -0.09 -12.02
N VAL A 104 -11.76 0.03 -10.79
CA VAL A 104 -10.51 -0.55 -10.31
C VAL A 104 -10.53 -2.05 -10.61
N ALA A 105 -9.52 -2.57 -11.31
CA ALA A 105 -9.47 -3.97 -11.71
C ALA A 105 -9.72 -4.90 -10.52
N ASP A 106 -10.58 -5.92 -10.71
CA ASP A 106 -11.06 -6.83 -9.65
C ASP A 106 -9.94 -7.46 -8.81
N GLY A 107 -8.73 -7.60 -9.37
CA GLY A 107 -7.54 -8.12 -8.70
C GLY A 107 -7.02 -7.26 -7.53
N THR A 108 -7.11 -5.93 -7.60
CA THR A 108 -6.58 -5.03 -6.56
C THR A 108 -7.37 -5.17 -5.26
N ARG A 109 -8.70 -5.35 -5.38
CA ARG A 109 -9.56 -5.56 -4.22
C ARG A 109 -9.38 -6.95 -3.62
N ALA A 110 -9.33 -7.98 -4.45
CA ALA A 110 -9.06 -9.34 -3.98
C ALA A 110 -7.71 -9.44 -3.25
N TRP A 111 -6.67 -8.78 -3.78
CA TRP A 111 -5.34 -8.69 -3.16
C TRP A 111 -5.38 -8.01 -1.77
N TRP A 112 -6.08 -6.88 -1.65
CA TRP A 112 -6.24 -6.19 -0.37
C TRP A 112 -6.95 -7.07 0.66
N LEU A 113 -8.09 -7.65 0.30
CA LEU A 113 -8.89 -8.46 1.21
C LEU A 113 -8.14 -9.71 1.67
N ALA A 114 -7.44 -10.39 0.76
CA ALA A 114 -6.63 -11.55 1.08
C ALA A 114 -5.58 -11.22 2.15
N ARG A 115 -4.87 -10.09 1.98
CA ARG A 115 -3.88 -9.68 2.97
C ARG A 115 -4.51 -9.24 4.29
N VAL A 116 -5.64 -8.53 4.28
CA VAL A 116 -6.37 -8.16 5.50
C VAL A 116 -6.77 -9.40 6.30
N ASP A 117 -7.27 -10.45 5.63
CA ASP A 117 -7.64 -11.70 6.28
C ASP A 117 -6.45 -12.45 6.86
N GLU A 118 -5.31 -12.44 6.16
CA GLU A 118 -4.07 -13.02 6.65
C GLU A 118 -3.58 -12.31 7.92
N ILE A 119 -3.46 -10.98 7.91
CA ILE A 119 -2.91 -10.22 9.05
C ILE A 119 -3.85 -10.18 10.25
N THR A 120 -5.17 -10.26 10.03
CA THR A 120 -6.17 -10.32 11.10
C THR A 120 -6.45 -11.75 11.59
N GLN A 121 -5.90 -12.76 10.92
CA GLN A 121 -6.16 -14.20 11.12
C GLN A 121 -7.66 -14.48 11.26
N ALA A 122 -8.41 -14.12 10.23
CA ALA A 122 -9.85 -14.35 10.21
C ALA A 122 -10.16 -15.85 10.10
N ASP A 123 -10.94 -16.37 11.04
CA ASP A 123 -11.56 -17.69 10.90
C ASP A 123 -12.52 -17.71 9.69
N ASP A 124 -12.72 -18.87 9.08
CA ASP A 124 -13.49 -18.98 7.84
C ASP A 124 -14.96 -18.53 7.99
N ASP A 125 -15.56 -18.71 9.17
CA ASP A 125 -16.90 -18.17 9.51
C ASP A 125 -16.95 -16.63 9.48
N ASN A 126 -15.84 -15.98 9.79
CA ASN A 126 -15.71 -14.52 9.77
C ASN A 126 -15.38 -14.01 8.36
N LYS A 127 -14.70 -14.80 7.52
CA LYS A 127 -14.52 -14.50 6.08
C LYS A 127 -15.84 -14.43 5.34
N ALA A 128 -16.76 -15.36 5.60
CA ALA A 128 -18.08 -15.39 4.99
C ALA A 128 -19.00 -14.21 5.38
N LYS A 129 -18.77 -13.59 6.54
CA LYS A 129 -19.54 -12.43 7.04
C LYS A 129 -18.92 -11.07 6.70
N ALA A 130 -17.79 -11.06 5.98
CA ALA A 130 -17.15 -9.81 5.59
C ALA A 130 -18.05 -9.04 4.62
N ASP A 131 -18.28 -7.77 4.93
CA ASP A 131 -19.09 -6.89 4.11
C ASP A 131 -18.35 -6.54 2.83
N THR A 132 -18.90 -6.95 1.69
CA THR A 132 -18.34 -6.70 0.36
C THR A 132 -18.68 -5.30 -0.16
N GLU A 133 -19.48 -4.52 0.55
CA GLU A 133 -19.76 -3.12 0.19
C GLU A 133 -18.64 -2.18 0.65
N ILE A 134 -18.19 -1.29 -0.25
CA ILE A 134 -17.22 -0.23 0.10
C ILE A 134 -17.98 0.88 0.84
N ARG A 135 -17.72 1.03 2.13
CA ARG A 135 -18.25 2.11 2.97
C ARG A 135 -17.36 3.35 3.00
N HIS A 136 -16.05 3.15 2.93
CA HIS A 136 -15.08 4.22 3.11
C HIS A 136 -14.48 4.65 1.78
N LYS A 137 -14.96 5.79 1.28
CA LYS A 137 -14.43 6.47 0.09
C LYS A 137 -13.47 7.61 0.44
N GLU A 138 -13.44 8.00 1.71
CA GLU A 138 -12.64 9.10 2.22
C GLU A 138 -11.67 8.62 3.31
N LEU A 139 -10.51 9.28 3.38
CA LEU A 139 -9.40 8.83 4.22
C LEU A 139 -9.62 9.11 5.72
N THR A 140 -10.14 10.29 6.06
CA THR A 140 -10.33 10.70 7.46
C THR A 140 -11.43 9.88 8.17
N PRO A 141 -12.63 9.67 7.58
CA PRO A 141 -13.66 8.84 8.20
C PRO A 141 -13.21 7.39 8.44
N LEU A 142 -12.43 6.83 7.49
CA LEU A 142 -11.82 5.52 7.64
C LEU A 142 -10.87 5.48 8.84
N PHE A 143 -9.94 6.44 8.89
CA PHE A 143 -8.96 6.52 9.97
C PHE A 143 -9.65 6.62 11.34
N ASP A 144 -10.66 7.49 11.47
CA ASP A 144 -11.39 7.67 12.73
C ASP A 144 -12.16 6.40 13.13
N ALA A 145 -12.79 5.71 12.17
CA ALA A 145 -13.47 4.44 12.42
C ALA A 145 -12.51 3.35 12.91
N LEU A 146 -11.33 3.23 12.28
CA LEU A 146 -10.30 2.27 12.66
C LEU A 146 -9.70 2.57 14.04
N VAL A 147 -9.38 3.84 14.34
CA VAL A 147 -8.89 4.24 15.66
C VAL A 147 -9.95 4.00 16.74
N LYS A 148 -11.22 4.30 16.46
CA LYS A 148 -12.33 4.05 17.39
C LYS A 148 -12.52 2.55 17.67
N ALA A 149 -12.46 1.71 16.63
CA ALA A 149 -12.53 0.26 16.78
C ALA A 149 -11.34 -0.29 17.59
N ALA A 150 -10.14 0.23 17.33
CA ALA A 150 -8.93 -0.13 18.07
C ALA A 150 -9.01 0.29 19.55
N ALA A 151 -9.47 1.51 19.83
CA ALA A 151 -9.68 2.02 21.19
C ALA A 151 -10.74 1.20 21.95
N GLY A 152 -11.83 0.84 21.28
CA GLY A 152 -12.90 -0.03 21.80
C GLY A 152 -12.48 -1.50 21.99
N SER A 153 -11.25 -1.88 21.62
CA SER A 153 -10.76 -3.26 21.70
C SER A 153 -11.57 -4.29 20.88
N ASP A 154 -12.29 -3.81 19.85
CA ASP A 154 -13.16 -4.61 18.97
C ASP A 154 -12.44 -4.94 17.66
N ARG A 155 -11.82 -6.13 17.62
CA ARG A 155 -11.09 -6.63 16.45
C ARG A 155 -12.00 -6.92 15.26
N ASN A 156 -13.23 -7.38 15.51
CA ASN A 156 -14.15 -7.75 14.44
C ASN A 156 -14.65 -6.49 13.72
N LEU A 157 -14.98 -5.45 14.48
CA LEU A 157 -15.27 -4.13 13.94
C LEU A 157 -14.08 -3.60 13.13
N TYR A 158 -12.88 -3.63 13.71
CA TYR A 158 -11.66 -3.15 13.06
C TYR A 158 -11.42 -3.83 11.70
N ARG A 159 -11.51 -5.17 11.67
CA ARG A 159 -11.40 -5.95 10.43
C ARG A 159 -12.49 -5.58 9.43
N ARG A 160 -13.73 -5.43 9.88
CA ARG A 160 -14.86 -5.06 9.02
C ARG A 160 -14.64 -3.70 8.35
N GLU A 161 -14.11 -2.72 9.07
CA GLU A 161 -13.81 -1.41 8.48
C GLU A 161 -12.68 -1.51 7.43
N LEU A 162 -11.65 -2.33 7.66
CA LEU A 162 -10.61 -2.61 6.65
C LEU A 162 -11.14 -3.35 5.41
N HIS A 163 -12.11 -4.24 5.56
CA HIS A 163 -12.77 -4.94 4.43
C HIS A 163 -13.67 -4.00 3.63
N ALA A 164 -14.36 -3.09 4.31
CA ALA A 164 -15.25 -2.09 3.71
C ALA A 164 -14.50 -0.85 3.14
N THR A 165 -13.19 -0.97 2.93
CA THR A 165 -12.32 0.09 2.43
C THR A 165 -12.00 -0.12 0.96
N ASP A 166 -11.99 0.95 0.18
CA ASP A 166 -11.39 0.93 -1.15
C ASP A 166 -9.86 0.84 -1.02
N PRO A 167 -9.18 -0.12 -1.66
CA PRO A 167 -7.73 -0.26 -1.58
C PRO A 167 -6.97 1.06 -1.88
N ALA A 168 -7.45 1.88 -2.82
CA ALA A 168 -6.83 3.16 -3.16
C ALA A 168 -6.89 4.18 -2.01
N VAL A 169 -7.88 4.07 -1.13
CA VAL A 169 -7.99 4.88 0.09
C VAL A 169 -7.16 4.26 1.21
N GLY A 170 -7.26 2.93 1.38
CA GLY A 170 -6.56 2.20 2.43
C GLY A 170 -5.04 2.37 2.39
N VAL A 171 -4.43 2.30 1.20
CA VAL A 171 -2.98 2.51 1.04
C VAL A 171 -2.51 3.93 1.39
N ARG A 172 -3.42 4.90 1.51
CA ARG A 172 -3.12 6.28 1.90
C ARG A 172 -3.19 6.52 3.41
N LEU A 173 -3.70 5.57 4.21
CA LEU A 173 -3.76 5.66 5.68
C LEU A 173 -2.42 6.06 6.34
N PRO A 174 -1.27 5.52 5.89
CA PRO A 174 0.05 5.89 6.40
C PRO A 174 0.31 7.41 6.45
N ALA A 175 -0.27 8.18 5.51
CA ALA A 175 -0.10 9.63 5.45
C ALA A 175 -0.72 10.36 6.66
N LEU A 176 -1.77 9.80 7.27
CA LEU A 176 -2.39 10.35 8.48
C LEU A 176 -1.83 9.72 9.75
N THR A 177 -1.50 8.43 9.71
CA THR A 177 -1.15 7.67 10.92
C THR A 177 0.26 8.00 11.39
N TRP A 178 1.26 8.01 10.51
CA TRP A 178 2.67 8.08 10.93
C TRP A 178 3.09 9.42 11.54
N PRO A 179 2.66 10.58 11.01
CA PRO A 179 2.91 11.85 11.69
C PRO A 179 2.33 11.86 13.11
N ARG A 180 1.12 11.32 13.30
CA ARG A 180 0.49 11.21 14.63
C ARG A 180 1.24 10.26 15.56
N VAL A 181 1.63 9.08 15.06
CA VAL A 181 2.43 8.11 15.82
C VAL A 181 3.72 8.76 16.31
N ARG A 182 4.41 9.53 15.46
CA ARG A 182 5.65 10.21 15.84
C ARG A 182 5.43 11.23 16.96
N ILE A 183 4.38 12.04 16.87
CA ILE A 183 4.04 13.03 17.91
C ILE A 183 3.74 12.33 19.23
N LEU A 184 2.87 11.32 19.22
CA LEU A 184 2.47 10.58 20.42
C LEU A 184 3.64 9.80 21.03
N ALA A 185 4.51 9.22 20.19
CA ALA A 185 5.71 8.53 20.65
C ALA A 185 6.71 9.49 21.30
N ALA A 186 6.88 10.70 20.76
CA ALA A 186 7.72 11.74 21.35
C ALA A 186 7.16 12.23 22.69
N GLU A 187 5.84 12.43 22.79
CA GLU A 187 5.17 12.77 24.05
C GLU A 187 5.37 11.68 25.10
N LEU A 188 5.16 10.42 24.75
CA LEU A 188 5.34 9.29 25.67
C LEU A 188 6.80 9.09 26.08
N ALA A 189 7.75 9.39 25.18
CA ALA A 189 9.18 9.33 25.44
C ALA A 189 9.72 10.54 26.24
N GLY A 190 8.92 11.59 26.44
CA GLY A 190 9.33 12.83 27.10
C GLY A 190 10.32 13.69 26.30
N GLY A 191 10.37 13.54 24.97
CA GLY A 191 11.32 14.26 24.10
C GLY A 191 11.51 13.60 22.74
N ALA A 192 12.59 13.98 22.04
CA ALA A 192 12.91 13.39 20.73
C ALA A 192 13.12 11.87 20.86
N PRO A 193 12.42 11.02 20.06
CA PRO A 193 12.55 9.58 20.15
C PRO A 193 14.00 9.12 19.89
N THR A 194 14.55 8.34 20.82
CA THR A 194 15.85 7.67 20.67
C THR A 194 15.64 6.16 20.65
N ALA A 195 16.61 5.40 20.13
CA ALA A 195 16.53 3.93 20.10
C ALA A 195 16.19 3.32 21.46
N LYS A 196 16.81 3.84 22.54
CA LYS A 196 16.59 3.36 23.91
C LYS A 196 15.16 3.64 24.43
N ASN A 197 14.60 4.79 24.10
CA ASN A 197 13.24 5.15 24.55
C ASN A 197 12.16 4.46 23.70
N LEU A 198 12.46 4.19 22.42
CA LEU A 198 11.56 3.50 21.52
C LEU A 198 11.28 2.05 21.93
N ASP A 199 12.23 1.36 22.56
CA ASP A 199 11.96 0.03 23.12
C ASP A 199 10.87 0.08 24.20
N ALA A 200 10.90 1.09 25.05
CA ALA A 200 9.90 1.30 26.09
C ALA A 200 8.53 1.70 25.50
N VAL A 201 8.51 2.54 24.45
CA VAL A 201 7.29 2.91 23.72
C VAL A 201 6.70 1.68 23.01
N GLY A 202 7.53 0.90 22.31
CA GLY A 202 7.12 -0.31 21.62
C GLY A 202 6.56 -1.37 22.57
N ALA A 203 7.10 -1.50 23.78
CA ALA A 203 6.54 -2.39 24.80
C ALA A 203 5.09 -2.01 25.20
N LYS A 204 4.69 -0.73 25.08
CA LYS A 204 3.31 -0.29 25.39
C LYS A 204 2.33 -0.54 24.25
N THR A 205 2.80 -0.68 23.01
CA THR A 205 1.94 -0.86 21.84
C THR A 205 1.89 -2.31 21.36
N ARG A 206 2.90 -3.12 21.69
CA ARG A 206 3.05 -4.51 21.22
C ARG A 206 1.81 -5.38 21.45
N ASP A 207 1.24 -5.35 22.65
CA ASP A 207 0.08 -6.18 22.99
C ASP A 207 -1.16 -5.80 22.18
N ALA A 208 -1.33 -4.50 21.88
CA ALA A 208 -2.41 -4.03 21.02
C ALA A 208 -2.20 -4.50 19.57
N VAL A 209 -0.98 -4.38 19.03
CA VAL A 209 -0.68 -4.84 17.66
C VAL A 209 -0.89 -6.35 17.56
N ARG A 210 -0.37 -7.15 18.49
CA ARG A 210 -0.57 -8.61 18.52
C ARG A 210 -2.04 -9.00 18.64
N ARG A 211 -2.84 -8.24 19.39
CA ARG A 211 -4.28 -8.50 19.55
C ARG A 211 -5.04 -8.26 18.25
N PHE A 212 -4.77 -7.16 17.55
CA PHE A 212 -5.52 -6.76 16.37
C PHE A 212 -5.00 -7.38 15.07
N LEU A 213 -3.68 -7.56 14.98
CA LEU A 213 -2.97 -7.99 13.79
C LEU A 213 -2.03 -9.18 14.11
N PRO A 214 -2.58 -10.32 14.56
CA PRO A 214 -1.79 -11.48 14.97
C PRO A 214 -1.02 -12.15 13.83
N GLY A 215 -1.41 -11.92 12.57
CA GLY A 215 -0.72 -12.45 11.39
C GLY A 215 0.47 -11.61 10.92
N LEU A 216 0.79 -10.50 11.59
CA LEU A 216 1.99 -9.74 11.28
C LEU A 216 3.25 -10.48 11.73
N GLU A 217 4.33 -10.24 10.98
CA GLU A 217 5.67 -10.70 11.34
C GLU A 217 6.06 -10.26 12.76
N ASP A 218 6.80 -11.12 13.47
CA ASP A 218 7.29 -10.79 14.79
C ASP A 218 8.12 -9.50 14.79
N LYS A 219 7.84 -8.60 15.74
CA LYS A 219 8.47 -7.29 15.89
C LYS A 219 8.18 -6.30 14.75
N ALA A 220 7.20 -6.58 13.89
CA ALA A 220 6.78 -5.67 12.84
C ALA A 220 6.47 -4.25 13.36
N ASP A 221 5.82 -4.16 14.51
CA ASP A 221 5.51 -2.94 15.24
C ASP A 221 6.76 -2.12 15.60
N GLN A 222 7.81 -2.77 16.09
CA GLN A 222 9.02 -2.10 16.54
C GLN A 222 9.80 -1.50 15.37
N VAL A 223 9.88 -2.25 14.26
CA VAL A 223 10.61 -1.80 13.06
C VAL A 223 9.91 -0.58 12.45
N GLU A 224 8.58 -0.63 12.30
CA GLU A 224 7.84 0.52 11.73
C GLU A 224 7.85 1.72 12.66
N LEU A 225 7.74 1.51 13.97
CA LEU A 225 7.83 2.59 14.94
C LEU A 225 9.21 3.28 14.88
N ALA A 226 10.29 2.51 14.75
CA ALA A 226 11.63 3.06 14.58
C ALA A 226 11.79 3.82 13.26
N ALA A 227 11.20 3.32 12.17
CA ALA A 227 11.19 4.00 10.88
C ALA A 227 10.40 5.31 10.92
N ALA A 228 9.20 5.31 11.51
CA ALA A 228 8.33 6.48 11.65
C ALA A 228 8.97 7.60 12.49
N CYS A 229 9.78 7.22 13.48
CA CYS A 229 10.55 8.15 14.31
C CYS A 229 11.92 8.53 13.73
N HIS A 230 12.24 8.14 12.49
CA HIS A 230 13.53 8.35 11.81
C HIS A 230 14.75 7.82 12.59
N VAL A 231 14.55 6.80 13.42
CA VAL A 231 15.63 6.12 14.14
C VAL A 231 16.24 5.02 13.27
N ALA A 232 15.47 4.47 12.34
CA ALA A 232 15.91 3.47 11.37
C ALA A 232 15.37 3.77 9.96
N ALA A 233 15.92 3.10 8.96
CA ALA A 233 15.35 3.09 7.62
C ALA A 233 14.03 2.31 7.60
N ALA A 234 13.07 2.75 6.77
CA ALA A 234 11.83 2.03 6.57
C ALA A 234 12.09 0.69 5.85
N PRO A 235 11.62 -0.45 6.39
CA PRO A 235 11.72 -1.72 5.69
C PRO A 235 10.79 -1.74 4.47
N GLU A 236 11.09 -2.60 3.50
CA GLU A 236 10.12 -2.93 2.45
C GLU A 236 9.05 -3.85 3.05
N ARG A 237 7.81 -3.36 3.13
CA ARG A 237 6.68 -4.11 3.69
C ARG A 237 5.43 -3.93 2.86
N HIS A 238 4.55 -4.93 2.96
CA HIS A 238 3.27 -4.92 2.28
C HIS A 238 2.44 -3.68 2.66
N PRO A 239 1.89 -2.92 1.70
CA PRO A 239 1.18 -1.67 1.98
C PRO A 239 0.00 -1.81 2.95
N VAL A 240 -0.72 -2.94 2.89
CA VAL A 240 -1.83 -3.27 3.80
C VAL A 240 -1.37 -3.36 5.26
N ASP A 241 -0.18 -3.92 5.50
CA ASP A 241 0.35 -4.09 6.86
C ASP A 241 0.64 -2.72 7.48
N ILE A 242 1.26 -1.83 6.69
CA ILE A 242 1.58 -0.46 7.10
C ILE A 242 0.28 0.32 7.37
N ALA A 243 -0.71 0.19 6.48
CA ALA A 243 -2.01 0.85 6.60
C ALA A 243 -2.82 0.36 7.82
N ALA A 244 -2.80 -0.94 8.11
CA ALA A 244 -3.49 -1.53 9.26
C ALA A 244 -2.75 -1.25 10.58
N MET A 245 -1.43 -1.21 10.59
CA MET A 245 -0.68 -1.02 11.83
C MET A 245 -0.84 0.40 12.39
N GLY A 246 -0.85 1.42 11.53
CA GLY A 246 -0.88 2.83 11.92
C GLY A 246 -2.02 3.19 12.90
N PRO A 247 -3.30 2.92 12.60
CA PRO A 247 -4.42 3.23 13.48
C PRO A 247 -4.36 2.50 14.83
N VAL A 248 -3.87 1.25 14.85
CA VAL A 248 -3.68 0.47 16.09
C VAL A 248 -2.61 1.12 16.97
N LEU A 249 -1.49 1.55 16.40
CA LEU A 249 -0.44 2.26 17.12
C LEU A 249 -0.95 3.59 17.68
N VAL A 250 -1.70 4.37 16.90
CA VAL A 250 -2.31 5.62 17.38
C VAL A 250 -3.21 5.36 18.58
N ALA A 251 -4.14 4.41 18.49
CA ALA A 251 -5.04 4.09 19.60
C ALA A 251 -4.28 3.62 20.85
N ALA A 252 -3.28 2.75 20.68
CA ALA A 252 -2.47 2.23 21.78
C ALA A 252 -1.64 3.32 22.47
N LEU A 253 -1.00 4.20 21.71
CA LEU A 253 -0.22 5.32 22.25
C LEU A 253 -1.12 6.35 22.95
N THR A 254 -2.28 6.64 22.39
CA THR A 254 -3.26 7.58 22.96
C THR A 254 -3.76 7.05 24.32
N LYS A 255 -4.07 5.75 24.38
CA LYS A 255 -4.39 5.05 25.64
C LYS A 255 -3.24 5.04 26.64
N ALA A 256 -2.00 4.82 26.19
CA ALA A 256 -0.81 4.86 27.05
C ALA A 256 -0.57 6.25 27.68
N LEU A 257 -1.00 7.32 27.00
CA LEU A 257 -0.97 8.70 27.49
C LEU A 257 -2.18 9.06 28.38
N GLY A 258 -3.13 8.13 28.60
CA GLY A 258 -4.32 8.37 29.42
C GLY A 258 -5.40 9.22 28.73
N ARG A 259 -5.34 9.36 27.41
CA ARG A 259 -6.36 10.04 26.61
C ARG A 259 -7.24 8.93 26.00
N THR A 260 -8.53 8.89 26.36
CA THR A 260 -9.50 7.93 25.80
C THR A 260 -10.79 8.65 25.47
#